data_AF-A0A5B8A590-F1
#
_entry.id   AF-A0A5B8A590-F1
#
_cell.length_a   1.000
_cell.length_b   1.000
_cell.length_c   1.000
_cell.angle_alpha   90.00
_cell.angle_beta   90.00
_cell.angle_gamma   90.00
#
_symmetry.space_group_name_H-M   'P 1'
#
loop_
_entity.id
_entity.type
_entity.pdbx_description
1 polymer ?
#
loop_
_entity_poly.entity_id
_entity_poly.type
_entity_poly.pdbx_seq_one_letter_code
_entity_poly.pdbx_strand_id
1 'polypeptide(L)'
;MSSNLDYLDPALVPLEDKVLAYLEAEEDLRKTTIEARNLQSHDQSVEQSAQEFEQRPATGNFDQHADEVEQRLQNMRDDLDILRQEIIGLLPARNEFVKVNLGYGPSRVGAFSKPDPSKKGGAEEYELRIVH
;
A
#
# COMPACT_ATOMS: atom_id res chain seq x y z
N MET A 1 -24.10 19.00 -20.72
CA MET A 1 -22.89 19.19 -21.54
C MET A 1 -21.68 18.95 -20.64
N SER A 2 -21.37 17.69 -20.31
CA SER A 2 -20.23 17.33 -19.44
C SER A 2 -18.95 17.38 -20.27
N SER A 3 -18.07 18.31 -19.91
CA SER A 3 -16.87 18.59 -20.69
C SER A 3 -15.88 17.44 -20.56
N ASN A 4 -15.26 17.05 -21.67
CA ASN A 4 -14.25 16.00 -21.72
C ASN A 4 -12.93 16.40 -21.03
N LEU A 5 -12.90 17.47 -20.22
CA LEU A 5 -11.70 18.11 -19.66
C LEU A 5 -11.65 18.04 -18.12
N ASP A 6 -12.50 17.25 -17.46
CA ASP A 6 -12.54 17.17 -15.99
C ASP A 6 -11.20 16.77 -15.35
N TYR A 7 -10.28 16.13 -16.10
CA TYR A 7 -8.92 15.82 -15.63
C TYR A 7 -7.95 17.03 -15.60
N LEU A 8 -8.41 18.23 -15.96
CA LEU A 8 -7.67 19.50 -15.83
C LEU A 8 -8.24 20.41 -14.74
N ASP A 9 -9.20 19.92 -13.95
CA ASP A 9 -9.75 20.68 -12.84
C ASP A 9 -8.67 20.86 -11.75
N PRO A 10 -8.26 22.10 -11.42
CA PRO A 10 -7.29 22.34 -10.35
C PRO A 10 -7.72 21.78 -9.00
N ALA A 11 -9.02 21.56 -8.79
CA ALA A 11 -9.55 20.94 -7.58
C ALA A 11 -9.16 19.45 -7.44
N LEU A 12 -8.77 18.77 -8.53
CA LEU A 12 -8.34 17.37 -8.52
C LEU A 12 -6.83 17.19 -8.30
N VAL A 13 -6.04 18.26 -8.35
CA VAL A 13 -4.58 18.20 -8.10
C VAL A 13 -4.23 17.55 -6.75
N PRO A 14 -4.89 17.90 -5.62
CA PRO A 14 -4.62 17.23 -4.34
C PRO A 14 -4.96 15.74 -4.35
N LEU A 15 -5.96 15.33 -5.14
CA LEU A 15 -6.32 13.93 -5.30
C LEU A 15 -5.26 13.20 -6.13
N GLU A 16 -4.78 13.81 -7.20
CA GLU A 16 -3.69 13.30 -8.05
C GLU A 16 -2.41 13.06 -7.24
N ASP A 17 -1.97 14.07 -6.49
CA ASP A 17 -0.77 13.99 -5.65
C ASP A 17 -0.87 12.86 -4.62
N LYS A 18 -2.05 12.72 -3.98
CA LYS A 18 -2.30 11.66 -3.00
C LYS A 18 -2.36 10.27 -3.63
N VAL A 19 -2.95 10.15 -4.81
CA VAL A 19 -2.99 8.88 -5.56
C VAL A 19 -1.59 8.47 -6.00
N LEU A 20 -0.76 9.41 -6.48
CA LEU A 20 0.63 9.15 -6.80
C LEU A 20 1.42 8.69 -5.56
N ALA A 21 1.28 9.39 -4.44
CA ALA A 21 1.91 9.00 -3.17
C ALA A 21 1.46 7.60 -2.70
N TYR A 22 0.20 7.24 -2.90
CA TYR A 22 -0.31 5.90 -2.61
C TYR A 22 0.33 4.82 -3.49
N LEU A 23 0.45 5.07 -4.80
CA LEU A 23 1.07 4.12 -5.73
C LEU A 23 2.57 3.94 -5.44
N GLU A 24 3.28 5.03 -5.13
CA GLU A 24 4.68 4.99 -4.73
C GLU A 24 4.87 4.18 -3.42
N ALA A 25 4.04 4.44 -2.41
CA ALA A 25 4.06 3.69 -1.16
C ALA A 25 3.72 2.20 -1.35
N GLU A 26 2.84 1.85 -2.29
CA GLU A 26 2.51 0.45 -2.63
C GLU A 26 3.70 -0.25 -3.29
N GLU A 27 4.37 0.42 -4.23
CA GLU A 27 5.60 -0.10 -4.83
C GLU A 27 6.72 -0.27 -3.80
N ASP A 28 6.89 0.68 -2.89
CA ASP A 28 7.91 0.63 -1.87
C ASP A 28 7.62 -0.49 -0.85
N LEU A 29 6.37 -0.65 -0.42
CA LEU A 29 5.98 -1.81 0.40
C LEU A 29 6.32 -3.12 -0.32
N ARG A 30 6.04 -3.21 -1.62
CA ARG A 30 6.35 -4.40 -2.42
C ARG A 30 7.86 -4.65 -2.46
N LYS A 31 8.69 -3.62 -2.70
CA LYS A 31 10.16 -3.74 -2.69
C LYS A 31 10.66 -4.19 -1.32
N THR A 32 10.25 -3.53 -0.25
CA THR A 32 10.65 -3.87 1.13
C THR A 32 10.20 -5.28 1.52
N THR A 33 9.02 -5.72 1.08
CA THR A 33 8.54 -7.09 1.31
C THR A 33 9.42 -8.14 0.62
N ILE A 34 9.88 -7.84 -0.60
CA ILE A 34 10.80 -8.72 -1.34
C ILE A 34 12.17 -8.75 -0.65
N GLU A 35 12.69 -7.58 -0.25
CA GLU A 35 13.96 -7.47 0.48
C GLU A 35 13.91 -8.23 1.80
N ALA A 36 12.84 -8.09 2.59
CA ALA A 36 12.64 -8.81 3.84
C ALA A 36 12.66 -10.34 3.64
N ARG A 37 11.98 -10.83 2.60
CA ARG A 37 11.99 -12.27 2.25
C ARG A 37 13.37 -12.77 1.81
N ASN A 38 14.09 -11.95 1.05
CA ASN A 38 15.44 -12.29 0.59
C ASN A 38 16.42 -12.32 1.77
N LEU A 39 16.31 -11.39 2.72
CA LEU A 39 17.10 -11.36 3.94
C LEU A 39 16.85 -12.63 4.77
N GLN A 40 15.57 -12.96 5.01
CA GLN A 40 15.19 -14.17 5.75
C GLN A 40 15.71 -15.46 5.09
N SER A 41 15.69 -15.52 3.76
CA SER A 41 16.24 -16.66 3.01
C SER A 41 17.77 -16.74 3.09
N HIS A 42 18.45 -15.59 3.09
CA HIS A 42 19.90 -15.51 3.27
C HIS A 42 20.30 -15.94 4.68
N ASP A 43 19.61 -15.44 5.71
CA ASP A 43 19.87 -15.79 7.10
C ASP A 43 19.65 -17.28 7.37
N GLN A 44 18.60 -17.87 6.81
CA GLN A 44 18.38 -19.33 6.87
C GLN A 44 19.51 -20.13 6.23
N SER A 45 20.09 -19.65 5.12
CA SER A 45 21.24 -20.31 4.46
C SER A 45 22.53 -20.20 5.27
N VAL A 46 22.73 -19.07 5.98
CA VAL A 46 23.85 -18.87 6.90
C VAL A 46 23.67 -19.74 8.15
N GLU A 47 22.45 -19.86 8.68
CA GLU A 47 22.16 -20.76 9.81
C GLU A 47 22.37 -22.23 9.44
N GLN A 48 21.93 -22.67 8.25
CA GLN A 48 22.16 -24.04 7.79
C GLN A 48 23.65 -24.36 7.64
N SER A 49 24.44 -23.43 7.07
CA SER A 49 25.90 -23.61 6.97
C SER A 49 26.62 -23.49 8.33
N ALA A 50 26.11 -22.68 9.25
CA ALA A 50 26.62 -22.59 10.62
C ALA A 50 26.28 -23.83 11.46
N GLN A 51 25.15 -24.51 11.20
CA GLN A 51 24.81 -25.79 11.84
C GLN A 51 25.71 -26.94 11.37
N GLU A 52 26.27 -26.89 10.15
CA GLU A 52 27.28 -27.85 9.68
C GLU A 52 28.66 -27.66 10.37
N PHE A 53 28.94 -26.48 10.90
CA PHE A 53 30.14 -26.18 11.68
C PHE A 53 29.77 -26.02 13.16
N GLU A 54 29.64 -27.14 13.89
CA GLU A 54 29.43 -27.14 15.35
C GLU A 54 30.45 -26.23 16.07
N GLN A 55 30.10 -24.97 16.36
CA GLN A 55 30.52 -24.23 17.55
C GLN A 55 29.96 -22.80 17.64
N ARG A 56 29.16 -22.62 18.71
CA ARG A 56 28.68 -21.40 19.37
C ARG A 56 27.37 -20.78 18.85
N PRO A 57 26.33 -20.71 19.70
CA PRO A 57 25.13 -19.96 19.37
C PRO A 57 25.40 -18.46 19.56
N ALA A 58 25.30 -17.68 18.49
CA ALA A 58 25.26 -16.22 18.57
C ALA A 58 23.87 -15.80 19.09
N THR A 59 23.66 -15.93 20.39
CA THR A 59 22.38 -15.60 21.05
C THR A 59 22.35 -14.13 21.43
N GLY A 60 21.46 -13.37 20.80
CA GLY A 60 21.01 -12.08 21.34
C GLY A 60 20.60 -11.00 20.33
N ASN A 61 21.06 -11.06 19.07
CA ASN A 61 20.92 -9.93 18.13
C ASN A 61 20.02 -10.21 16.90
N PHE A 62 19.60 -11.46 16.69
CA PHE A 62 18.83 -11.85 15.50
C PHE A 62 17.33 -11.55 15.64
N ASP A 63 16.74 -11.79 16.81
CA ASP A 63 15.30 -11.51 17.05
C ASP A 63 14.99 -10.00 16.86
N GLN A 64 15.90 -9.12 17.27
CA GLN A 64 15.72 -7.67 17.16
C GLN A 64 15.61 -7.19 15.70
N HIS A 65 16.43 -7.74 14.80
CA HIS A 65 16.38 -7.35 13.38
C HIS A 65 15.13 -7.83 12.67
N ALA A 66 14.64 -9.04 12.99
CA ALA A 66 13.38 -9.55 12.46
C ALA A 66 12.20 -8.69 12.92
N ASP A 67 12.15 -8.38 14.22
CA ASP A 67 11.10 -7.54 14.82
C ASP A 67 11.10 -6.12 14.22
N GLU A 68 12.26 -5.52 13.99
CA GLU A 68 12.40 -4.20 13.36
C GLU A 68 11.85 -4.18 11.92
N VAL A 69 12.10 -5.23 11.14
CA VAL A 69 11.60 -5.36 9.77
C VAL A 69 10.08 -5.55 9.75
N GLU A 70 9.55 -6.38 10.64
CA GLU A 70 8.10 -6.57 10.79
C GLU A 70 7.40 -5.27 11.19
N GLN A 71 7.96 -4.55 12.17
CA GLN A 71 7.41 -3.27 12.61
C GLN A 71 7.42 -2.24 11.47
N ARG A 72 8.50 -2.20 10.69
CA ARG A 72 8.59 -1.32 9.51
C ARG A 72 7.52 -1.66 8.47
N LEU A 73 7.33 -2.94 8.17
CA LEU A 73 6.29 -3.37 7.23
C LEU A 73 4.89 -3.04 7.74
N GLN A 74 4.64 -3.14 9.05
CA GLN A 74 3.36 -2.77 9.63
C GLN A 74 3.12 -1.26 9.52
N ASN A 75 4.10 -0.43 9.84
CA ASN A 75 3.99 1.02 9.68
C ASN A 75 3.67 1.41 8.23
N MET A 76 4.33 0.80 7.24
CA MET A 76 4.04 1.07 5.82
C MET A 76 2.63 0.67 5.41
N ARG A 77 2.06 -0.39 6.00
CA ARG A 77 0.65 -0.78 5.76
C ARG A 77 -0.31 0.22 6.37
N ASP A 78 -0.03 0.67 7.60
CA ASP A 78 -0.85 1.66 8.29
C ASP A 78 -0.85 3.00 7.53
N ASP A 79 0.31 3.43 7.03
CA ASP A 79 0.46 4.62 6.20
C ASP A 79 -0.34 4.50 4.88
N LEU A 80 -0.31 3.33 4.23
CA LEU A 80 -1.13 3.06 3.04
C LEU A 80 -2.63 3.11 3.34
N ASP A 81 -3.05 2.60 4.50
CA ASP A 81 -4.45 2.64 4.90
C ASP A 81 -4.92 4.07 5.19
N ILE A 82 -4.06 4.92 5.77
CA ILE A 82 -4.31 6.35 5.94
C ILE A 82 -4.44 7.03 4.58
N LEU A 83 -3.49 6.85 3.68
CA LEU A 83 -3.53 7.41 2.32
C LEU A 83 -4.79 6.96 1.57
N ARG A 84 -5.18 5.69 1.70
CA ARG A 84 -6.42 5.17 1.10
C ARG A 84 -7.64 5.92 1.63
N GLN A 85 -7.74 6.12 2.95
CA GLN A 85 -8.86 6.85 3.56
C GLN A 85 -8.88 8.33 3.13
N GLU A 86 -7.72 8.96 3.00
CA GLU A 86 -7.60 10.34 2.51
C GLU A 86 -8.05 10.46 1.05
N ILE A 87 -7.59 9.57 0.17
CA ILE A 87 -8.01 9.54 -1.25
C ILE A 87 -9.52 9.34 -1.35
N ILE A 88 -10.05 8.40 -0.55
CA ILE A 88 -11.49 8.20 -0.43
C ILE A 88 -12.14 9.53 0.02
N GLY A 89 -11.66 10.19 1.06
CA GLY A 89 -12.19 11.49 1.53
C GLY A 89 -12.20 12.60 0.47
N LEU A 90 -11.22 12.60 -0.43
CA LEU A 90 -11.05 13.62 -1.47
C LEU A 90 -11.86 13.37 -2.75
N LEU A 91 -12.42 12.17 -2.93
CA LEU A 91 -13.19 11.85 -4.13
C LEU A 91 -14.50 12.66 -4.18
N PRO A 92 -14.78 13.38 -5.30
CA PRO A 92 -16.00 14.17 -5.45
C PRO A 92 -17.28 13.32 -5.52
N ALA A 93 -17.16 12.06 -5.94
CA ALA A 93 -18.27 11.13 -6.05
C ALA A 93 -17.91 9.73 -5.50
N ARG A 94 -18.90 9.07 -4.91
CA ARG A 94 -18.83 7.66 -4.46
C ARG A 94 -19.42 6.75 -5.54
N ASN A 95 -18.91 5.53 -5.65
CA ASN A 95 -19.35 4.52 -6.61
C ASN A 95 -19.23 4.94 -8.08
N GLU A 96 -18.32 5.87 -8.39
CA GLU A 96 -18.06 6.36 -9.74
C GLU A 96 -16.55 6.48 -9.96
N PHE A 97 -16.13 6.35 -11.21
CA PHE A 97 -14.75 6.61 -11.62
C PHE A 97 -14.56 8.08 -11.97
N VAL A 98 -13.65 8.73 -11.24
CA VAL A 98 -13.17 10.08 -11.52
C VAL A 98 -11.92 9.95 -12.39
N LYS A 99 -11.88 10.70 -13.49
CA LYS A 99 -10.70 10.77 -14.35
C LYS A 99 -9.65 11.64 -13.67
N VAL A 100 -8.44 11.14 -13.57
CA VAL A 100 -7.30 11.84 -12.97
C VAL A 100 -6.08 11.70 -13.87
N ASN A 101 -5.19 12.67 -13.86
CA ASN A 101 -3.98 12.64 -14.66
C ASN A 101 -2.78 12.20 -13.80
N LEU A 102 -2.44 10.92 -13.86
CA LEU A 102 -1.28 10.38 -13.13
C LEU A 102 0.03 10.41 -13.96
N GLY A 103 0.05 11.10 -15.10
CA GLY A 103 1.25 11.28 -15.92
C GLY A 103 1.63 10.10 -16.84
N TYR A 104 1.07 8.90 -16.63
CA TYR A 104 1.35 7.71 -17.45
C TYR A 104 0.25 7.35 -18.46
N GLY A 105 -0.82 8.14 -18.53
CA GLY A 105 -1.96 7.89 -19.41
C GLY A 105 -3.29 8.35 -18.79
N PRO A 106 -4.43 8.06 -19.44
CA PRO A 106 -5.75 8.36 -18.89
C PRO A 106 -6.07 7.43 -17.72
N SER A 107 -5.80 7.89 -16.50
CA SER A 107 -6.08 7.13 -15.28
C SER A 107 -7.46 7.43 -14.70
N ARG A 108 -8.01 6.48 -13.95
CA ARG A 108 -9.30 6.62 -13.26
C ARG A 108 -9.20 6.11 -11.84
N VAL A 109 -9.79 6.85 -10.91
CA VAL A 109 -9.83 6.51 -9.49
C VAL A 109 -11.27 6.56 -9.02
N GLY A 110 -11.72 5.56 -8.27
CA GLY A 110 -13.05 5.52 -7.72
C GLY A 110 -13.10 4.76 -6.40
N ALA A 111 -14.03 5.13 -5.53
CA ALA A 111 -14.30 4.44 -4.28
C ALA A 111 -15.63 3.72 -4.37
N PHE A 112 -15.63 2.39 -4.25
CA PHE A 112 -16.83 1.57 -4.40
C PHE A 112 -17.22 0.94 -3.08
N SER A 113 -18.50 1.03 -2.73
CA SER A 113 -19.05 0.36 -1.56
C SER A 113 -18.94 -1.16 -1.74
N LYS A 114 -18.32 -1.81 -0.76
CA LYS A 114 -18.26 -3.25 -0.66
C LYS A 114 -19.30 -3.69 0.36
N PRO A 115 -20.32 -4.47 -0.04
CA PRO A 115 -21.23 -5.04 0.94
C PRO A 115 -20.46 -6.07 1.76
N ASP A 116 -20.13 -5.71 3.01
CA ASP A 116 -19.60 -6.67 3.98
C ASP A 116 -20.79 -7.46 4.57
N PRO A 117 -20.96 -8.75 4.21
CA PRO A 117 -22.06 -9.57 4.73
C PRO A 117 -21.97 -9.78 6.25
N SER A 118 -20.82 -9.50 6.86
CA SER A 118 -20.55 -9.69 8.29
C SER A 118 -21.05 -8.52 9.14
N LYS A 119 -21.19 -7.33 8.56
CA LYS A 119 -21.67 -6.12 9.25
C LYS A 119 -23.14 -5.88 8.92
N LYS A 120 -24.05 -6.45 9.72
CA LYS A 120 -25.48 -6.10 9.69
C LYS A 120 -25.69 -4.64 10.12
N GLY A 121 -25.64 -3.73 9.15
CA GLY A 121 -26.21 -2.38 9.25
C GLY A 121 -25.35 -1.30 9.87
N GLY A 122 -24.21 -0.91 9.27
CA GLY A 122 -23.72 0.45 9.60
C GLY A 122 -22.34 0.92 9.19
N ALA A 123 -21.56 0.21 8.37
CA ALA A 123 -20.38 0.82 7.76
C ALA A 123 -20.27 0.35 6.32
N GLU A 124 -20.62 1.23 5.38
CA GLU A 124 -20.26 1.04 3.97
C GLU A 124 -18.74 1.10 3.88
N GLU A 125 -18.11 -0.06 3.77
CA GLU A 125 -16.68 -0.14 3.56
C GLU A 125 -16.40 0.22 2.11
N TYR A 126 -15.62 1.27 1.88
CA TYR A 126 -15.30 1.72 0.54
C TYR A 126 -13.95 1.16 0.12
N GLU A 127 -13.94 0.43 -1.00
CA GLU A 127 -12.73 -0.06 -1.65
C GLU A 127 -12.25 0.97 -2.66
N LEU A 128 -10.99 1.38 -2.54
CA LEU A 128 -10.34 2.24 -3.51
C LEU A 128 -9.95 1.42 -4.74
N ARG A 129 -10.35 1.86 -5.93
CA ARG A 129 -10.01 1.24 -7.21
C ARG A 129 -9.32 2.25 -8.10
N ILE A 130 -8.11 1.92 -8.52
CA ILE A 130 -7.28 2.72 -9.42
C ILE A 130 -7.11 1.92 -10.72
N VAL A 131 -7.32 2.58 -11.86
CA VAL A 131 -7.11 2.02 -13.21
C VAL A 131 -6.15 2.95 -13.93
N HIS A 132 -4.96 2.46 -14.27
CA HIS A 132 -3.91 3.21 -14.97
C HIS A 132 -3.27 2.36 -16.08
#